data_AF-A0A7S3Q3L3-F1
#
_entry.id   AF-A0A7S3Q3L3-F1
#
_cell.length_a   1.000
_cell.length_b   1.000
_cell.length_c   1.000
_cell.angle_alpha   90.00
_cell.angle_beta   90.00
_cell.angle_gamma   90.00
#
_symmetry.space_group_name_H-M   'P 1'
#
loop_
_entity.id
_entity.type
_entity.pdbx_description
1 polymer ?
#
loop_
_entity_poly.entity_id
_entity_poly.type
_entity_poly.pdbx_seq_one_letter_code
_entity_poly.pdbx_strand_id
1 'polypeptide(L)'
;MDKIKVLITGPVNGSFTDLSAKLTSLQKSKAGPFDICFCVGPFFSDTNSTSGTSDADGNGNGNVKSNADSRSSSIQKELEGIPLPLYFCDVGSLPSGYTLPGVDFGAEKAKDDAEISLDDDDNNDDDNDNENDNNDDEGVPKRSKGIIRVAPNVHYLHGISASASSSATTTQTADIVNIYPDDMSNDKTYLTVAFVPPNARMHSLQSAILESKTNHASYVGCDLLLTSDWGQGMASSACIAKDDLVKLGNDNSNSNSNSNKMNEVGSYDVAEMASRCRPRYHVTPSILLGQGQGPIPEKESFFIQSLQYTNPPSAMASGVMKNYHTSRFLSLCPVVDAKTQKKNGKTKKYIHALGIQPLWSMDRITATKIPENTVVVPCPYTDEHYEKDGNRNGSGNFASGTVASGMNMNTNMNMNSSS
;
A
#
# COMPACT_ATOMS: atom_id res chain seq x y z
N MET A 1 9.41 16.63 -17.34
CA MET A 1 9.76 15.20 -17.19
C MET A 1 8.63 14.36 -17.73
N ASP A 2 8.97 13.25 -18.36
CA ASP A 2 7.97 12.30 -18.84
C ASP A 2 7.32 11.56 -17.68
N LYS A 3 6.07 11.14 -17.88
CA LYS A 3 5.33 10.38 -16.89
C LYS A 3 5.79 8.93 -16.94
N ILE A 4 6.02 8.32 -15.79
CA ILE A 4 6.19 6.87 -15.65
C ILE A 4 4.85 6.20 -15.91
N LYS A 5 4.81 5.29 -16.88
CA LYS A 5 3.64 4.50 -17.24
C LYS A 5 3.59 3.25 -16.37
N VAL A 6 2.68 3.26 -15.41
CA VAL A 6 2.52 2.23 -14.39
C VAL A 6 1.32 1.34 -14.71
N LEU A 7 1.51 0.03 -14.62
CA LEU A 7 0.43 -0.94 -14.51
C LEU A 7 0.23 -1.33 -13.05
N ILE A 8 -1.01 -1.56 -12.67
CA ILE A 8 -1.37 -2.03 -11.33
C ILE A 8 -2.37 -3.17 -11.50
N THR A 9 -2.06 -4.34 -10.95
CA THR A 9 -2.93 -5.51 -10.94
C THR A 9 -3.45 -5.79 -9.53
N GLY A 10 -4.67 -6.30 -9.44
CA GLY A 10 -5.19 -6.91 -8.22
C GLY A 10 -4.60 -8.30 -7.97
N PRO A 11 -5.20 -9.09 -7.06
CA PRO A 11 -4.67 -10.39 -6.65
C PRO A 11 -4.39 -11.32 -7.82
N VAL A 12 -3.20 -11.90 -7.85
CA VAL A 12 -2.80 -12.84 -8.91
C VAL A 12 -3.22 -14.26 -8.55
N ASN A 13 -3.17 -14.63 -7.28
CA ASN A 13 -3.54 -15.97 -6.78
C ASN A 13 -2.87 -17.11 -7.57
N GLY A 14 -1.62 -16.93 -8.00
CA GLY A 14 -0.89 -17.92 -8.82
C GLY A 14 -1.28 -17.97 -10.31
N SER A 15 -2.17 -17.09 -10.81
CA SER A 15 -2.58 -17.03 -12.21
C SER A 15 -1.54 -16.34 -13.11
N PHE A 16 -0.28 -16.79 -13.05
CA PHE A 16 0.85 -16.13 -13.71
C PHE A 16 0.77 -16.18 -15.23
N THR A 17 0.26 -17.28 -15.79
CA THR A 17 0.07 -17.42 -17.25
C THR A 17 -0.89 -16.36 -17.80
N ASP A 18 -2.04 -16.16 -17.15
CA ASP A 18 -3.03 -15.15 -17.56
C ASP A 18 -2.49 -13.73 -17.37
N LEU A 19 -1.79 -13.46 -16.26
CA LEU A 19 -1.12 -12.18 -16.02
C LEU A 19 -0.06 -11.90 -17.10
N SER A 20 0.87 -12.82 -17.34
CA SER A 20 1.94 -12.67 -18.34
C SER A 20 1.37 -12.41 -19.73
N ALA A 21 0.37 -13.18 -20.16
CA ALA A 21 -0.30 -12.98 -21.44
C ALA A 21 -0.93 -11.58 -21.54
N LYS A 22 -1.58 -11.12 -20.46
CA LYS A 22 -2.18 -9.78 -20.40
C LYS A 22 -1.13 -8.68 -20.45
N LEU A 23 -0.07 -8.77 -19.67
CA LEU A 23 1.03 -7.79 -19.64
C LEU A 23 1.72 -7.71 -21.00
N THR A 24 1.98 -8.86 -21.64
CA THR A 24 2.58 -8.92 -22.98
C THR A 24 1.69 -8.24 -24.02
N SER A 25 0.37 -8.45 -23.95
CA SER A 25 -0.59 -7.78 -24.82
C SER A 25 -0.62 -6.27 -24.60
N LEU A 26 -0.57 -5.81 -23.35
CA LEU A 26 -0.56 -4.38 -23.02
C LEU A 26 0.73 -3.68 -23.44
N GLN A 27 1.88 -4.35 -23.28
CA GLN A 27 3.19 -3.85 -23.74
C GLN A 27 3.22 -3.60 -25.25
N LYS A 28 2.55 -4.45 -26.03
CA LYS A 28 2.43 -4.32 -27.49
C LYS A 28 1.29 -3.40 -27.94
N SER A 29 0.49 -2.87 -27.01
CA SER A 29 -0.67 -2.04 -27.34
C SER A 29 -0.28 -0.58 -27.58
N LYS A 30 -1.20 0.22 -28.15
CA LYS A 30 -1.02 1.66 -28.34
C LYS A 30 -0.77 2.44 -27.03
N ALA A 31 -1.22 1.92 -25.90
CA ALA A 31 -0.98 2.55 -24.60
C ALA A 31 0.43 2.28 -24.07
N GLY A 32 1.04 1.15 -24.48
CA GLY A 32 2.40 0.76 -24.12
C GLY A 32 3.48 1.54 -24.88
N PRO A 33 4.77 1.25 -24.63
CA PRO A 33 5.25 0.36 -23.56
C PRO A 33 4.93 0.93 -22.18
N PHE A 34 4.85 0.07 -21.17
CA PHE A 34 4.73 0.44 -19.75
C PHE A 34 6.05 0.15 -19.05
N ASP A 35 6.41 0.96 -18.07
CA ASP A 35 7.74 0.90 -17.46
C ASP A 35 7.75 -0.09 -16.27
N ILE A 36 6.66 -0.15 -15.51
CA ILE A 36 6.58 -0.93 -14.26
C ILE A 36 5.17 -1.44 -13.98
N CYS A 37 5.07 -2.59 -13.30
CA CYS A 37 3.81 -3.17 -12.82
C CYS A 37 3.85 -3.37 -11.30
N PHE A 38 2.74 -3.10 -10.61
CA PHE A 38 2.54 -3.41 -9.19
C PHE A 38 1.41 -4.41 -9.01
N CYS A 39 1.55 -5.36 -8.09
CA CYS A 39 0.49 -6.27 -7.68
C CYS A 39 0.05 -5.96 -6.24
N VAL A 40 -1.26 -5.85 -6.01
CA VAL A 40 -1.86 -5.71 -4.69
C VAL A 40 -2.68 -6.95 -4.32
N GLY A 41 -2.54 -7.40 -3.08
CA GLY A 41 -3.15 -8.62 -2.57
C GLY A 41 -2.38 -9.90 -2.95
N PRO A 42 -2.98 -11.08 -2.73
CA PRO A 42 -2.26 -12.35 -2.82
C PRO A 42 -1.64 -12.59 -4.19
N PHE A 43 -0.32 -12.83 -4.20
CA PHE A 43 0.44 -13.06 -5.42
C PHE A 43 0.51 -14.55 -5.76
N PHE A 44 0.90 -15.36 -4.78
CA PHE A 44 0.88 -16.82 -4.89
C PHE A 44 -0.50 -17.39 -4.52
N SER A 45 -0.79 -18.62 -4.96
CA SER A 45 -2.00 -19.35 -4.55
C SER A 45 -1.80 -19.97 -3.16
N ASP A 46 -2.77 -19.86 -2.27
CA ASP A 46 -2.76 -20.61 -1.00
C ASP A 46 -2.69 -22.12 -1.30
N THR A 47 -1.55 -22.75 -1.00
CA THR A 47 -1.36 -24.19 -1.23
C THR A 47 -2.18 -25.05 -0.28
N ASN A 48 -2.76 -24.45 0.76
CA ASN A 48 -3.38 -25.16 1.89
C ASN A 48 -4.91 -25.22 1.83
N SER A 49 -5.55 -24.57 0.85
CA SER A 49 -7.02 -24.55 0.74
C SER A 49 -7.62 -25.66 -0.14
N THR A 50 -6.81 -26.64 -0.57
CA THR A 50 -7.32 -27.86 -1.24
C THR A 50 -7.88 -28.84 -0.21
N SER A 51 -8.89 -28.44 0.56
CA SER A 51 -9.67 -29.32 1.41
C SER A 51 -11.15 -29.22 1.01
N GLY A 52 -11.64 -30.23 0.28
CA GLY A 52 -13.08 -30.44 0.10
C GLY A 52 -13.52 -30.82 -1.31
N THR A 53 -13.22 -32.06 -1.72
CA THR A 53 -14.19 -33.10 -2.11
C THR A 53 -13.39 -34.27 -2.69
N SER A 54 -12.70 -35.01 -1.83
CA SER A 54 -12.32 -36.38 -2.15
C SER A 54 -13.23 -37.26 -1.32
N ASP A 55 -14.17 -37.91 -2.01
CA ASP A 55 -15.05 -38.92 -1.45
C ASP A 55 -14.23 -39.91 -0.62
N ALA A 56 -14.75 -40.18 0.58
CA ALA A 56 -14.15 -41.08 1.53
C ALA A 56 -14.14 -42.49 0.97
N ASP A 57 -12.97 -43.00 0.58
CA ASP A 57 -12.70 -44.42 0.56
C ASP A 57 -11.21 -44.71 0.82
N GLY A 58 -10.97 -45.45 1.92
CA GLY A 58 -9.96 -46.50 1.95
C GLY A 58 -8.48 -46.11 2.10
N ASN A 59 -8.02 -46.03 3.35
CA ASN A 59 -6.83 -46.72 3.87
C ASN A 59 -5.56 -46.74 2.99
N GLY A 60 -4.63 -45.80 3.22
CA GLY A 60 -3.31 -45.82 2.59
C GLY A 60 -2.25 -45.11 3.45
N ASN A 61 -1.47 -45.89 4.21
CA ASN A 61 -0.29 -45.44 4.93
C ASN A 61 0.86 -45.22 3.92
N GLY A 62 0.85 -44.07 3.24
CA GLY A 62 1.78 -43.72 2.16
C GLY A 62 2.72 -42.58 2.53
N ASN A 63 4.02 -42.84 2.41
CA ASN A 63 5.14 -41.94 2.66
C ASN A 63 5.08 -40.69 1.74
N VAL A 64 4.56 -39.56 2.24
CA VAL A 64 4.48 -38.28 1.51
C VAL A 64 5.83 -37.55 1.61
N LYS A 65 6.79 -37.93 0.77
CA LYS A 65 8.05 -37.19 0.57
C LYS A 65 8.36 -37.15 -0.93
N SER A 66 8.25 -35.96 -1.55
CA SER A 66 9.01 -35.48 -2.75
C SER A 66 8.26 -34.52 -3.72
N ASN A 67 7.03 -34.06 -3.47
CA ASN A 67 6.30 -33.20 -4.44
C ASN A 67 6.61 -31.69 -4.39
N ALA A 68 7.46 -31.20 -3.48
CA ALA A 68 7.73 -29.75 -3.35
C ALA A 68 8.70 -29.21 -4.43
N ASP A 69 9.70 -30.01 -4.82
CA ASP A 69 10.76 -29.57 -5.73
C ASP A 69 10.25 -29.40 -7.18
N SER A 70 9.32 -30.26 -7.60
CA SER A 70 8.70 -30.19 -8.92
C SER A 70 7.77 -28.97 -9.07
N ARG A 71 7.14 -28.52 -7.97
CA ARG A 71 6.24 -27.36 -7.98
C ARG A 71 7.02 -26.05 -8.01
N SER A 72 8.11 -25.96 -7.26
CA SER A 72 8.95 -24.75 -7.19
C SER A 72 9.58 -24.41 -8.54
N SER A 73 10.09 -25.42 -9.25
CA SER A 73 10.65 -25.25 -10.61
C SER A 73 9.61 -24.82 -11.65
N SER A 74 8.37 -25.29 -11.53
CA SER A 74 7.27 -24.90 -12.42
C SER A 74 6.88 -23.41 -12.22
N ILE A 75 6.76 -22.96 -10.97
CA ILE A 75 6.44 -21.55 -10.65
C ILE A 75 7.54 -20.62 -11.17
N GLN A 76 8.81 -20.98 -10.96
CA GLN A 76 9.94 -20.15 -11.41
C GLN A 76 9.90 -19.92 -12.93
N LYS A 77 9.63 -20.97 -13.71
CA LYS A 77 9.50 -20.89 -15.17
C LYS A 77 8.33 -19.99 -15.62
N GLU A 78 7.21 -20.00 -14.87
CA GLU A 78 6.09 -19.11 -15.17
C GLU A 78 6.42 -17.64 -14.88
N LEU A 79 7.15 -17.36 -13.78
CA LEU A 79 7.57 -16.01 -13.41
C LEU A 79 8.61 -15.42 -14.37
N GLU A 80 9.44 -16.25 -15.02
CA GLU A 80 10.38 -15.83 -16.07
C GLU A 80 9.66 -15.24 -17.30
N GLY A 81 8.38 -15.58 -17.51
CA GLY A 81 7.58 -15.07 -18.62
C GLY A 81 7.03 -13.64 -18.42
N ILE A 82 7.29 -12.98 -17.30
CA ILE A 82 6.77 -11.63 -17.02
C ILE A 82 7.57 -10.58 -17.84
N PRO A 83 6.93 -9.77 -18.69
CA PRO A 83 7.63 -8.98 -19.72
C PRO A 83 8.13 -7.60 -19.25
N LEU A 84 7.86 -7.19 -18.02
CA LEU A 84 8.31 -5.93 -17.44
C LEU A 84 8.51 -6.06 -15.92
N PRO A 85 9.28 -5.18 -15.26
CA PRO A 85 9.42 -5.18 -13.81
C PRO A 85 8.07 -5.19 -13.10
N LEU A 86 7.85 -6.20 -12.26
CA LEU A 86 6.65 -6.46 -11.49
C LEU A 86 7.01 -6.51 -10.01
N TYR A 87 6.42 -5.63 -9.23
CA TYR A 87 6.63 -5.54 -7.78
C TYR A 87 5.36 -5.98 -7.07
N PHE A 88 5.51 -6.78 -6.02
CA PHE A 88 4.37 -7.27 -5.25
C PHE A 88 4.67 -7.23 -3.75
N CYS A 89 3.64 -6.96 -2.98
CA CYS A 89 3.62 -7.15 -1.53
C CYS A 89 2.61 -8.27 -1.27
N ASP A 90 3.10 -9.48 -1.00
CA ASP A 90 2.22 -10.64 -0.83
C ASP A 90 1.61 -10.70 0.57
N VAL A 91 0.48 -11.40 0.64
CA VAL A 91 -0.31 -11.62 1.85
C VAL A 91 0.05 -12.90 2.59
N GLY A 92 0.77 -13.81 1.92
CA GLY A 92 1.06 -15.14 2.42
C GLY A 92 2.52 -15.41 2.71
N SER A 93 2.76 -16.50 3.42
CA SER A 93 4.05 -17.19 3.41
C SER A 93 4.34 -17.67 1.99
N LEU A 94 5.58 -17.46 1.52
CA LEU A 94 6.05 -17.98 0.24
C LEU A 94 5.72 -19.47 0.10
N PRO A 95 5.43 -19.96 -1.12
CA PRO A 95 5.16 -21.38 -1.35
C PRO A 95 6.24 -22.26 -0.71
N SER A 96 5.85 -23.37 -0.10
CA SER A 96 6.80 -24.29 0.52
C SER A 96 7.84 -24.77 -0.50
N GLY A 97 9.12 -24.69 -0.12
CA GLY A 97 10.25 -24.98 -1.00
C GLY A 97 10.77 -23.77 -1.79
N TYR A 98 10.08 -22.63 -1.74
CA TYR A 98 10.58 -21.40 -2.34
C TYR A 98 11.51 -20.67 -1.35
N THR A 99 12.81 -20.71 -1.60
CA THR A 99 13.79 -19.90 -0.89
C THR A 99 14.01 -18.59 -1.64
N LEU A 100 13.95 -17.46 -0.92
CA LEU A 100 14.32 -16.18 -1.49
C LEU A 100 15.84 -16.20 -1.79
N PRO A 101 16.26 -15.98 -3.03
CA PRO A 101 17.68 -15.97 -3.37
C PRO A 101 18.37 -14.76 -2.72
N GLY A 102 19.55 -14.98 -2.12
CA GLY A 102 20.43 -13.89 -1.70
C GLY A 102 20.03 -13.15 -0.43
N VAL A 103 19.31 -13.79 0.49
CA VAL A 103 19.09 -13.23 1.83
C VAL A 103 20.31 -13.52 2.74
N ASP A 104 21.51 -13.20 2.26
CA ASP A 104 22.65 -13.00 3.14
C ASP A 104 22.52 -11.58 3.68
N PHE A 105 21.83 -11.41 4.82
CA PHE A 105 21.82 -10.15 5.56
C PHE A 105 23.19 -9.91 6.22
N GLY A 106 24.25 -9.88 5.41
CA GLY A 106 25.57 -9.47 5.85
C GLY A 106 25.42 -8.14 6.58
N ALA A 107 25.93 -8.08 7.82
CA ALA A 107 25.90 -6.91 8.68
C ALA A 107 26.84 -5.80 8.16
N GLU A 108 26.76 -5.47 6.88
CA GLU A 108 27.45 -4.32 6.34
C GLU A 108 26.71 -3.08 6.81
N LYS A 109 27.33 -2.37 7.76
CA LYS A 109 27.01 -1.00 8.13
C LYS A 109 27.32 -0.06 6.96
N ALA A 110 26.65 -0.23 5.83
CA ALA A 110 26.65 0.78 4.79
C ALA A 110 25.74 1.92 5.26
N LYS A 111 26.33 3.11 5.49
CA LYS A 111 25.60 4.38 5.65
C LYS A 111 24.57 4.46 4.53
N ASP A 112 23.33 4.73 4.89
CA ASP A 112 22.22 4.78 3.94
C ASP A 112 22.35 6.07 3.13
N ASP A 113 23.00 6.05 1.97
CA ASP A 113 23.13 7.25 1.12
C ASP A 113 21.80 7.72 0.50
N ALA A 114 20.70 7.00 0.81
CA ALA A 114 19.32 7.38 0.52
C ALA A 114 18.54 7.81 1.78
N GLU A 115 19.21 7.98 2.93
CA GLU A 115 18.67 8.84 3.97
C GLU A 115 18.49 10.23 3.35
N ILE A 116 17.27 10.73 3.43
CA ILE A 116 17.01 12.16 3.32
C ILE A 116 18.03 12.80 4.26
N SER A 117 18.91 13.66 3.76
CA SER A 117 19.86 14.40 4.59
C SER A 117 19.05 15.18 5.63
N LEU A 118 19.06 14.72 6.89
CA LEU A 118 18.30 15.32 7.99
C LEU A 118 19.10 16.37 8.76
N ASP A 119 20.37 16.55 8.39
CA ASP A 119 21.32 17.38 9.09
C ASP A 119 21.80 18.51 8.16
N ASP A 120 20.93 19.48 7.88
CA ASP A 120 21.31 20.78 7.29
C ASP A 120 20.67 21.91 8.11
N ASP A 121 21.03 22.01 9.38
CA ASP A 121 20.81 23.21 10.21
C ASP A 121 21.76 23.15 11.42
N ASP A 122 23.07 23.26 11.19
CA ASP A 122 23.97 23.87 12.16
C ASP A 122 25.23 24.41 11.45
N ASN A 123 25.29 25.74 11.37
CA ASN A 123 26.49 26.47 10.97
C ASN A 123 27.62 26.14 11.95
N ASN A 124 28.64 25.43 11.50
CA ASN A 124 29.98 25.57 12.03
C ASN A 124 31.00 25.31 10.92
N ASP A 125 31.64 26.41 10.51
CA ASP A 125 32.90 26.42 9.79
C ASP A 125 33.96 25.77 10.71
N ASP A 126 34.41 24.56 10.40
CA ASP A 126 35.71 24.09 10.85
C ASP A 126 36.27 23.11 9.80
N ASP A 127 37.19 23.65 8.99
CA ASP A 127 38.01 22.94 8.02
C ASP A 127 38.87 21.87 8.72
N ASN A 128 38.62 20.59 8.45
CA ASN A 128 39.64 19.57 8.66
C ASN A 128 39.48 18.39 7.70
N ASP A 129 40.17 18.50 6.56
CA ASP A 129 40.34 17.45 5.56
C ASP A 129 41.23 16.33 6.08
N ASN A 130 40.65 15.17 6.38
CA ASN A 130 41.30 13.86 6.21
C ASN A 130 40.28 12.76 6.47
N GLU A 131 39.91 12.00 5.43
CA GLU A 131 40.11 10.55 5.44
C GLU A 131 39.82 9.94 4.07
N ASN A 132 40.80 9.15 3.62
CA ASN A 132 40.74 8.22 2.50
C ASN A 132 39.73 7.11 2.84
N ASP A 133 38.71 6.93 2.02
CA ASP A 133 37.99 5.65 1.90
C ASP A 133 37.62 5.41 0.43
N ASN A 134 38.63 5.15 -0.39
CA ASN A 134 38.48 4.67 -1.76
C ASN A 134 38.28 3.14 -1.74
N ASN A 135 37.05 2.69 -1.52
CA ASN A 135 36.58 1.37 -1.94
C ASN A 135 35.33 1.55 -2.80
N ASP A 136 35.50 2.23 -3.92
CA ASP A 136 34.50 2.32 -4.98
C ASP A 136 34.48 0.98 -5.74
N ASP A 137 33.60 0.07 -5.31
CA ASP A 137 33.15 -1.04 -6.15
C ASP A 137 32.24 -0.45 -7.26
N GLU A 138 32.87 0.22 -8.22
CA GLU A 138 32.23 0.83 -9.37
C GLU A 138 31.64 -0.25 -10.29
N GLY A 139 30.34 -0.53 -10.17
CA GLY A 139 29.63 -1.22 -11.24
C GLY A 139 28.32 -1.90 -10.90
N VAL A 140 28.00 -2.09 -9.61
CA VAL A 140 26.71 -2.70 -9.24
C VAL A 140 25.75 -1.60 -8.80
N PRO A 141 24.65 -1.35 -9.54
CA PRO A 141 23.66 -0.35 -9.13
C PRO A 141 23.15 -0.68 -7.72
N LYS A 142 23.28 0.28 -6.79
CA LYS A 142 22.83 0.16 -5.40
C LYS A 142 21.33 -0.13 -5.40
N ARG A 143 20.97 -1.40 -5.19
CA ARG A 143 19.57 -1.79 -5.06
C ARG A 143 19.01 -1.21 -3.77
N SER A 144 17.82 -0.64 -3.85
CA SER A 144 17.10 -0.17 -2.67
C SER A 144 16.94 -1.32 -1.68
N LYS A 145 17.41 -1.12 -0.44
CA LYS A 145 17.20 -2.06 0.66
C LYS A 145 15.70 -2.38 0.79
N GLY A 146 15.38 -3.63 1.13
CA GLY A 146 13.99 -4.08 1.31
C GLY A 146 13.26 -4.57 0.05
N ILE A 147 13.92 -4.63 -1.10
CA ILE A 147 13.38 -5.26 -2.32
C ILE A 147 14.17 -6.53 -2.64
N ILE A 148 13.46 -7.65 -2.77
CA ILE A 148 14.05 -8.97 -3.04
C ILE A 148 13.67 -9.41 -4.46
N ARG A 149 14.66 -9.68 -5.31
CA ARG A 149 14.39 -10.19 -6.66
C ARG A 149 14.09 -11.69 -6.61
N VAL A 150 12.86 -12.05 -6.98
CA VAL A 150 12.33 -13.43 -6.96
C VAL A 150 12.56 -14.11 -8.31
N ALA A 151 12.38 -13.38 -9.41
CA ALA A 151 12.67 -13.82 -10.78
C ALA A 151 13.19 -12.62 -11.59
N PRO A 152 13.64 -12.79 -12.85
CA PRO A 152 14.27 -11.70 -13.61
C PRO A 152 13.50 -10.37 -13.57
N ASN A 153 12.19 -10.42 -13.71
CA ASN A 153 11.33 -9.24 -13.68
C ASN A 153 10.36 -9.21 -12.50
N VAL A 154 10.55 -10.05 -11.47
CA VAL A 154 9.59 -10.19 -10.36
C VAL A 154 10.28 -9.88 -9.04
N HIS A 155 9.74 -8.91 -8.32
CA HIS A 155 10.35 -8.26 -7.18
C HIS A 155 9.39 -8.27 -5.99
N TYR A 156 9.83 -8.81 -4.86
CA TYR A 156 9.08 -8.86 -3.62
C TYR A 156 9.44 -7.66 -2.75
N LEU A 157 8.43 -6.86 -2.41
CA LEU A 157 8.53 -5.73 -1.49
C LEU A 157 8.52 -6.26 -0.06
N HIS A 158 9.69 -6.54 0.50
CA HIS A 158 9.80 -7.19 1.79
C HIS A 158 9.90 -6.21 2.96
N GLY A 159 10.52 -5.06 2.72
CA GLY A 159 10.86 -4.08 3.75
C GLY A 159 12.18 -4.42 4.45
N ILE A 160 12.62 -3.51 5.30
CA ILE A 160 13.84 -3.67 6.09
C ILE A 160 13.46 -4.25 7.46
N SER A 161 14.07 -5.37 7.85
CA SER A 161 13.91 -5.90 9.20
C SER A 161 14.69 -5.03 10.19
N ALA A 162 14.01 -4.48 11.19
CA ALA A 162 14.66 -3.70 12.25
C ALA A 162 15.59 -4.56 13.14
N SER A 163 15.47 -5.89 13.11
CA SER A 163 16.34 -6.80 13.85
C SER A 163 17.22 -7.63 12.92
N ALA A 164 18.50 -7.29 12.85
CA ALA A 164 19.55 -8.05 12.18
C ALA A 164 19.95 -9.35 12.93
N SER A 165 19.09 -9.89 13.80
CA SER A 165 19.41 -11.11 14.52
C SER A 165 19.33 -12.32 13.57
N SER A 166 20.46 -12.99 13.40
CA SER A 166 20.80 -14.08 12.48
C SER A 166 19.94 -15.35 12.53
N SER A 167 18.80 -15.35 13.23
CA SER A 167 18.00 -16.56 13.47
C SER A 167 16.47 -16.35 13.40
N ALA A 168 15.98 -15.17 13.04
CA ALA A 168 14.53 -14.91 13.02
C ALA A 168 13.95 -15.08 11.62
N THR A 169 12.85 -15.84 11.52
CA THR A 169 11.90 -15.81 10.40
C THR A 169 11.73 -14.38 9.88
N THR A 170 12.25 -14.13 8.68
CA THR A 170 12.27 -12.84 7.96
C THR A 170 10.83 -12.33 7.82
N THR A 171 10.40 -11.55 8.81
CA THR A 171 9.04 -11.03 8.88
C THR A 171 8.97 -9.79 8.02
N GLN A 172 8.07 -9.81 7.04
CA GLN A 172 7.84 -8.67 6.16
C GLN A 172 7.47 -7.42 6.97
N THR A 173 8.06 -6.28 6.65
CA THR A 173 7.81 -4.99 7.30
C THR A 173 7.20 -4.00 6.31
N ALA A 174 6.39 -3.08 6.81
CA ALA A 174 5.90 -1.92 6.10
C ALA A 174 7.04 -0.93 5.91
N ASP A 175 7.17 -0.37 4.71
CA ASP A 175 8.26 0.55 4.40
C ASP A 175 7.90 1.50 3.24
N ILE A 176 8.74 2.51 3.04
CA ILE A 176 8.75 3.42 1.90
C ILE A 176 10.07 3.22 1.15
N VAL A 177 9.97 2.90 -0.13
CA VAL A 177 11.11 2.65 -1.02
C VAL A 177 11.01 3.49 -2.28
N ASN A 178 12.17 3.84 -2.85
CA ASN A 178 12.25 4.46 -4.17
C ASN A 178 12.46 3.38 -5.21
N ILE A 179 11.57 3.30 -6.20
CA ILE A 179 11.59 2.28 -7.24
C ILE A 179 11.90 2.90 -8.60
N TYR A 180 12.95 2.40 -9.23
CA TYR A 180 13.46 2.86 -10.52
C TYR A 180 12.90 1.95 -11.63
N PRO A 181 12.17 2.51 -12.62
CA PRO A 181 11.58 1.69 -13.68
C PRO A 181 12.61 1.07 -14.65
N ASP A 182 13.76 1.73 -14.82
CA ASP A 182 14.87 1.26 -15.64
C ASP A 182 16.05 0.87 -14.73
N ASP A 183 16.46 -0.41 -14.77
CA ASP A 183 17.66 -0.93 -14.10
C ASP A 183 18.98 -0.37 -14.69
N MET A 184 18.90 0.44 -15.75
CA MET A 184 20.04 0.84 -16.56
C MET A 184 20.00 2.34 -16.85
N SER A 185 20.92 3.09 -16.24
CA SER A 185 21.52 4.36 -16.72
C SER A 185 20.92 5.71 -16.33
N ASN A 186 19.79 5.81 -15.63
CA ASN A 186 19.28 7.13 -15.24
C ASN A 186 18.68 7.13 -13.83
N ASP A 187 19.55 7.18 -12.82
CA ASP A 187 19.23 7.30 -11.38
C ASP A 187 18.35 8.52 -11.02
N LYS A 188 17.98 9.32 -12.02
CA LYS A 188 17.19 10.53 -11.87
C LYS A 188 15.69 10.28 -11.88
N THR A 189 15.18 9.08 -12.17
CA THR A 189 13.71 8.88 -12.22
C THR A 189 13.24 7.68 -11.41
N TYR A 190 12.57 7.95 -10.29
CA TYR A 190 11.98 6.92 -9.43
C TYR A 190 10.54 7.27 -9.01
N LEU A 191 9.79 6.26 -8.59
CA LEU A 191 8.54 6.41 -7.83
C LEU A 191 8.81 6.20 -6.35
N THR A 192 8.26 7.05 -5.49
CA THR A 192 8.23 6.78 -4.05
C THR A 192 7.03 5.90 -3.74
N VAL A 193 7.28 4.67 -3.30
CA VAL A 193 6.25 3.65 -3.07
C VAL A 193 6.26 3.22 -1.61
N ALA A 194 5.14 3.45 -0.93
CA ALA A 194 4.85 2.87 0.37
C ALA A 194 4.15 1.52 0.19
N PHE A 195 4.44 0.55 1.04
CA PHE A 195 3.68 -0.69 1.10
C PHE A 195 3.49 -1.15 2.53
N VAL A 196 2.34 -1.78 2.77
CA VAL A 196 1.94 -2.28 4.08
C VAL A 196 1.60 -3.77 3.93
N PRO A 197 2.42 -4.67 4.51
CA PRO A 197 2.11 -6.09 4.50
C PRO A 197 0.84 -6.36 5.30
N PRO A 198 0.16 -7.47 5.05
CA PRO A 198 -1.05 -7.79 5.78
C PRO A 198 -0.77 -8.07 7.24
N ASN A 199 -1.77 -7.80 8.06
CA ASN A 199 -1.71 -7.89 9.52
C ASN A 199 -0.66 -6.95 10.15
N ALA A 200 -0.01 -6.07 9.38
CA ALA A 200 0.83 -5.02 9.92
C ALA A 200 0.00 -4.14 10.85
N ARG A 201 0.43 -4.06 12.10
CA ARG A 201 -0.20 -3.21 13.12
C ARG A 201 0.54 -1.90 13.22
N MET A 202 -0.17 -0.80 13.44
CA MET A 202 0.44 0.46 13.84
C MET A 202 1.20 0.28 15.16
N HIS A 203 2.30 1.01 15.31
CA HIS A 203 3.18 0.99 16.47
C HIS A 203 3.80 -0.38 16.77
N SER A 204 4.01 -1.17 15.72
CA SER A 204 4.64 -2.48 15.82
C SER A 204 6.02 -2.46 15.16
N LEU A 205 6.82 -3.50 15.42
CA LEU A 205 8.10 -3.67 14.73
C LEU A 205 7.95 -3.77 13.21
N GLN A 206 6.78 -4.23 12.72
CA GLN A 206 6.51 -4.29 11.29
C GLN A 206 6.31 -2.90 10.68
N SER A 207 5.87 -1.90 11.43
CA SER A 207 5.54 -0.56 10.90
C SER A 207 6.49 0.54 11.34
N ALA A 208 7.37 0.27 12.31
CA ALA A 208 8.26 1.26 12.93
C ALA A 208 9.07 2.09 11.92
N ILE A 209 9.61 1.47 10.86
CA ILE A 209 10.41 2.15 9.85
C ILE A 209 9.54 3.09 9.00
N LEU A 210 8.39 2.60 8.53
CA LEU A 210 7.40 3.42 7.82
C LEU A 210 6.92 4.60 8.69
N GLU A 211 6.65 4.36 9.97
CA GLU A 211 6.25 5.43 10.89
C GLU A 211 7.36 6.47 11.08
N SER A 212 8.61 6.03 11.25
CA SER A 212 9.77 6.94 11.35
C SER A 212 9.87 7.82 10.10
N LYS A 213 9.84 7.21 8.91
CA LYS A 213 9.92 7.93 7.63
C LYS A 213 8.74 8.90 7.43
N THR A 214 7.51 8.48 7.77
CA THR A 214 6.31 9.31 7.57
C THR A 214 6.17 10.46 8.56
N ASN A 215 6.73 10.31 9.76
CA ASN A 215 6.78 11.36 10.77
C ASN A 215 7.85 12.40 10.45
N HIS A 216 8.79 12.10 9.56
CA HIS A 216 9.86 13.04 9.22
C HIS A 216 9.32 14.36 8.67
N ALA A 217 9.88 15.50 9.09
CA ALA A 217 9.36 16.83 8.74
C ALA A 217 9.40 17.13 7.23
N SER A 218 10.40 16.59 6.53
CA SER A 218 10.53 16.73 5.07
C SER A 218 9.70 15.72 4.27
N TYR A 219 9.08 14.74 4.94
CA TYR A 219 8.26 13.76 4.24
C TYR A 219 6.98 14.41 3.73
N VAL A 220 6.85 14.55 2.41
CA VAL A 220 5.69 15.18 1.78
C VAL A 220 4.59 14.19 1.39
N GLY A 221 4.92 12.90 1.31
CA GLY A 221 4.02 11.83 0.90
C GLY A 221 4.68 10.88 -0.11
N CYS A 222 3.90 9.99 -0.70
CA CYS A 222 4.37 9.02 -1.69
C CYS A 222 3.50 9.02 -2.96
N ASP A 223 4.03 8.47 -4.06
CA ASP A 223 3.29 8.32 -5.31
C ASP A 223 2.24 7.20 -5.20
N LEU A 224 2.63 6.06 -4.63
CA LEU A 224 1.78 4.89 -4.45
C LEU A 224 1.84 4.40 -3.01
N LEU A 225 0.69 4.00 -2.47
CA LEU A 225 0.58 3.17 -1.27
C LEU A 225 -0.11 1.86 -1.65
N LEU A 226 0.57 0.74 -1.38
CA LEU A 226 0.06 -0.61 -1.64
C LEU A 226 -0.32 -1.26 -0.32
N THR A 227 -1.56 -1.71 -0.18
CA THR A 227 -2.04 -2.36 1.05
C THR A 227 -2.79 -3.63 0.72
N SER A 228 -2.78 -4.57 1.67
CA SER A 228 -3.52 -5.84 1.56
C SER A 228 -5.00 -5.70 1.86
N ASP A 229 -5.37 -4.65 2.60
CA ASP A 229 -6.75 -4.39 3.03
C ASP A 229 -7.15 -2.95 2.76
N TRP A 230 -8.45 -2.68 2.84
CA TRP A 230 -8.97 -1.32 2.81
C TRP A 230 -8.66 -0.64 4.14
N GLY A 231 -8.39 0.66 4.11
CA GLY A 231 -8.49 1.48 5.33
C GLY A 231 -9.94 1.62 5.73
N GLN A 232 -10.22 1.53 7.04
CA GLN A 232 -11.55 1.79 7.58
C GLN A 232 -12.08 3.18 7.12
N GLY A 233 -13.39 3.40 7.14
CA GLY A 233 -14.01 4.65 6.68
C GLY A 233 -14.09 4.81 5.15
N MET A 234 -13.20 4.17 4.37
CA MET A 234 -13.25 4.26 2.90
C MET A 234 -14.60 3.78 2.33
N ALA A 235 -15.07 2.62 2.78
CA ALA A 235 -16.27 1.97 2.24
C ALA A 235 -17.57 2.72 2.49
N SER A 236 -17.63 3.55 3.53
CA SER A 236 -18.79 4.38 3.87
C SER A 236 -18.59 5.87 3.52
N SER A 237 -17.40 6.25 3.07
CA SER A 237 -17.08 7.65 2.80
C SER A 237 -17.81 8.22 1.57
N ALA A 238 -17.93 9.54 1.55
CA ALA A 238 -18.34 10.30 0.38
C ALA A 238 -17.34 10.21 -0.80
N CYS A 239 -16.18 9.55 -0.61
CA CYS A 239 -15.22 9.32 -1.68
C CYS A 239 -15.72 8.29 -2.69
N ILE A 240 -16.61 7.38 -2.28
CA ILE A 240 -17.14 6.33 -3.17
C ILE A 240 -18.37 6.85 -3.92
N ALA A 241 -18.41 6.64 -5.23
CA ALA A 241 -19.54 7.02 -6.05
C ALA A 241 -20.81 6.26 -5.61
N LYS A 242 -21.98 6.89 -5.72
CA LYS A 242 -23.26 6.29 -5.30
C LYS A 242 -23.51 4.93 -5.94
N ASP A 243 -23.21 4.77 -7.23
CA ASP A 243 -23.37 3.50 -7.95
C ASP A 243 -22.43 2.40 -7.44
N ASP A 244 -21.28 2.76 -6.87
CA ASP A 244 -20.34 1.82 -6.27
C ASP A 244 -20.74 1.48 -4.83
N LEU A 245 -21.34 2.42 -4.08
CA LEU A 245 -21.91 2.15 -2.76
C LEU A 245 -23.03 1.09 -2.82
N VAL A 246 -23.84 1.11 -3.88
CA VAL A 246 -24.88 0.10 -4.14
C VAL A 246 -24.25 -1.30 -4.25
N LYS A 247 -23.16 -1.44 -5.02
CA LYS A 247 -22.44 -2.72 -5.21
C LYS A 247 -21.83 -3.23 -3.91
N LEU A 248 -21.44 -2.28 -3.06
CA LEU A 248 -20.93 -2.56 -1.74
C LEU A 248 -22.05 -2.94 -0.73
N GLY A 249 -23.32 -2.88 -1.12
CA GLY A 249 -24.46 -3.18 -0.25
C GLY A 249 -24.85 -2.02 0.67
N ASN A 250 -24.33 -0.82 0.42
CA ASN A 250 -24.64 0.39 1.17
C ASN A 250 -25.70 1.24 0.45
N ASP A 251 -26.89 0.64 0.26
CA ASP A 251 -28.06 1.35 -0.23
C ASP A 251 -28.77 2.04 0.93
N ASN A 252 -28.63 3.38 1.01
CA ASN A 252 -29.30 4.26 1.99
C ASN A 252 -30.84 4.18 1.97
N SER A 253 -31.44 3.35 1.11
CA SER A 253 -32.89 3.13 1.00
C SER A 253 -33.46 2.23 2.10
N ASN A 254 -32.62 1.49 2.86
CA ASN A 254 -33.06 0.59 3.94
C ASN A 254 -32.37 0.92 5.28
N SER A 255 -32.83 1.97 5.95
CA SER A 255 -32.15 2.65 7.07
C SER A 255 -32.04 1.90 8.42
N ASN A 256 -32.31 0.59 8.54
CA ASN A 256 -32.52 0.01 9.89
C ASN A 256 -31.56 -1.07 10.40
N SER A 257 -30.48 -1.46 9.71
CA SER A 257 -29.49 -2.37 10.35
C SER A 257 -28.10 -2.52 9.71
N ASN A 258 -27.90 -2.16 8.43
CA ASN A 258 -26.64 -2.48 7.74
C ASN A 258 -25.61 -1.33 7.66
N SER A 259 -26.00 -0.08 7.93
CA SER A 259 -25.07 1.06 7.85
C SER A 259 -23.90 0.97 8.83
N ASN A 260 -24.13 0.41 10.02
CA ASN A 260 -23.08 0.25 11.03
C ASN A 260 -22.02 -0.77 10.60
N LYS A 261 -22.41 -1.83 9.89
CA LYS A 261 -21.45 -2.84 9.39
C LYS A 261 -20.47 -2.27 8.38
N MET A 262 -20.86 -1.22 7.64
CA MET A 262 -20.00 -0.66 6.59
C MET A 262 -18.95 0.31 7.10
N ASN A 263 -19.21 0.95 8.24
CA ASN A 263 -18.24 1.79 8.92
C ASN A 263 -17.10 0.97 9.54
N GLU A 264 -17.33 -0.32 9.77
CA GLU A 264 -16.34 -1.28 10.26
C GLU A 264 -15.57 -1.99 9.12
N VAL A 265 -15.90 -1.72 7.85
CA VAL A 265 -15.20 -2.35 6.73
C VAL A 265 -13.82 -1.73 6.54
N GLY A 266 -12.80 -2.56 6.68
CA GLY A 266 -11.40 -2.21 6.52
C GLY A 266 -10.63 -2.29 7.82
N SER A 267 -9.31 -2.15 7.74
CA SER A 267 -8.40 -2.14 8.88
C SER A 267 -8.20 -0.70 9.36
N TYR A 268 -8.32 -0.50 10.68
CA TYR A 268 -7.93 0.74 11.36
C TYR A 268 -6.45 1.07 11.13
N ASP A 269 -5.57 0.06 11.24
CA ASP A 269 -4.12 0.24 11.09
C ASP A 269 -3.78 0.71 9.67
N VAL A 270 -4.41 0.14 8.64
CA VAL A 270 -4.22 0.58 7.26
C VAL A 270 -4.71 2.00 7.05
N ALA A 271 -5.82 2.36 7.70
CA ALA A 271 -6.41 3.67 7.63
C ALA A 271 -5.46 4.76 8.20
N GLU A 272 -4.88 4.49 9.37
CA GLU A 272 -3.87 5.33 10.02
C GLU A 272 -2.57 5.40 9.19
N MET A 273 -2.06 4.28 8.68
CA MET A 273 -0.89 4.27 7.79
C MET A 273 -1.14 5.06 6.51
N ALA A 274 -2.32 4.94 5.90
CA ALA A 274 -2.68 5.67 4.69
C ALA A 274 -2.75 7.18 4.93
N SER A 275 -3.33 7.59 6.05
CA SER A 275 -3.36 8.98 6.51
C SER A 275 -1.95 9.57 6.65
N ARG A 276 -1.01 8.83 7.27
CA ARG A 276 0.39 9.24 7.44
C ARG A 276 1.19 9.23 6.15
N CYS A 277 1.01 8.20 5.32
CA CYS A 277 1.73 8.06 4.05
C CYS A 277 1.38 9.14 3.04
N ARG A 278 0.17 9.72 3.13
CA ARG A 278 -0.33 10.73 2.18
C ARG A 278 -0.08 10.30 0.73
N PRO A 279 -0.63 9.17 0.25
CA PRO A 279 -0.32 8.68 -1.09
C PRO A 279 -1.08 9.45 -2.17
N ARG A 280 -0.52 9.61 -3.36
CA ARG A 280 -1.31 10.07 -4.51
C ARG A 280 -2.30 9.01 -4.98
N TYR A 281 -1.91 7.74 -4.90
CA TYR A 281 -2.80 6.61 -5.15
C TYR A 281 -2.67 5.58 -4.03
N HIS A 282 -3.77 5.32 -3.34
CA HIS A 282 -3.89 4.20 -2.40
C HIS A 282 -4.54 3.03 -3.13
N VAL A 283 -3.82 1.92 -3.25
CA VAL A 283 -4.20 0.76 -4.04
C VAL A 283 -4.31 -0.46 -3.16
N THR A 284 -5.41 -1.19 -3.29
CA THR A 284 -5.74 -2.36 -2.49
C THR A 284 -6.48 -3.41 -3.34
N PRO A 285 -6.50 -4.71 -2.96
CA PRO A 285 -7.41 -5.65 -3.56
C PRO A 285 -8.90 -5.27 -3.35
N SER A 286 -9.77 -5.77 -4.21
CA SER A 286 -11.22 -5.72 -4.02
C SER A 286 -11.63 -6.51 -2.80
N ILE A 287 -12.51 -5.93 -1.97
CA ILE A 287 -13.15 -6.67 -0.88
C ILE A 287 -13.97 -7.81 -1.49
N LEU A 288 -13.82 -8.99 -0.90
CA LEU A 288 -14.72 -10.12 -1.13
C LEU A 288 -15.90 -9.98 -0.16
N LEU A 289 -17.01 -9.42 -0.64
CA LEU A 289 -18.22 -9.33 0.17
C LEU A 289 -18.91 -10.69 0.19
N GLY A 290 -19.04 -11.27 1.39
CA GLY A 290 -19.77 -12.52 1.60
C GLY A 290 -20.14 -12.68 3.07
N GLN A 291 -21.37 -12.31 3.43
CA GLN A 291 -21.97 -12.76 4.69
C GLN A 291 -23.36 -13.33 4.47
N GLY A 292 -23.50 -14.60 4.83
CA GLY A 292 -24.75 -15.34 4.95
C GLY A 292 -24.47 -16.85 4.98
N GLN A 293 -24.85 -17.53 6.07
CA GLN A 293 -24.95 -18.99 6.09
C GLN A 293 -26.03 -19.42 5.08
N GLY A 294 -25.63 -19.60 3.83
CA GLY A 294 -26.46 -20.03 2.72
C GLY A 294 -25.55 -20.25 1.51
N PRO A 295 -26.04 -20.90 0.44
CA PRO A 295 -25.31 -20.98 -0.82
C PRO A 295 -25.26 -19.57 -1.44
N ILE A 296 -24.29 -18.77 -1.03
CA ILE A 296 -24.02 -17.45 -1.61
C ILE A 296 -23.49 -17.69 -3.04
N PRO A 297 -24.02 -17.01 -4.08
CA PRO A 297 -23.41 -17.03 -5.40
C PRO A 297 -21.98 -16.49 -5.31
N GLU A 298 -21.07 -17.03 -6.14
CA GLU A 298 -19.64 -16.69 -6.26
C GLU A 298 -19.27 -15.31 -5.66
N LYS A 299 -18.43 -15.30 -4.60
CA LYS A 299 -17.90 -14.10 -3.93
C LYS A 299 -17.69 -12.94 -4.91
N GLU A 300 -18.58 -11.95 -4.91
CA GLU A 300 -18.51 -10.87 -5.88
C GLU A 300 -17.44 -9.85 -5.44
N SER A 301 -16.42 -9.71 -6.29
CA SER A 301 -15.46 -8.62 -6.22
C SER A 301 -15.82 -7.55 -7.25
N PHE A 302 -15.58 -6.30 -6.89
CA PHE A 302 -15.82 -5.16 -7.76
C PHE A 302 -14.60 -4.25 -7.84
N PHE A 303 -14.37 -3.71 -9.04
CA PHE A 303 -13.44 -2.61 -9.23
C PHE A 303 -14.08 -1.34 -8.68
N ILE A 304 -13.35 -0.64 -7.82
CA ILE A 304 -13.80 0.61 -7.23
C ILE A 304 -12.73 1.67 -7.42
N GLN A 305 -13.16 2.86 -7.80
CA GLN A 305 -12.31 4.03 -7.93
C GLN A 305 -12.99 5.21 -7.25
N SER A 306 -12.36 5.74 -6.20
CA SER A 306 -12.92 6.86 -5.47
C SER A 306 -12.83 8.17 -6.27
N LEU A 307 -13.61 9.16 -5.84
CA LEU A 307 -13.33 10.58 -6.04
C LEU A 307 -11.95 10.93 -5.43
N GLN A 308 -11.39 12.06 -5.82
CA GLN A 308 -10.18 12.56 -5.18
C GLN A 308 -10.51 13.02 -3.76
N TYR A 309 -9.59 12.79 -2.83
CA TYR A 309 -9.72 13.28 -1.46
C TYR A 309 -8.48 14.02 -1.00
N THR A 310 -8.66 14.96 -0.07
CA THR A 310 -7.56 15.69 0.56
C THR A 310 -6.79 14.78 1.51
N ASN A 311 -5.47 14.93 1.59
CA ASN A 311 -4.69 14.33 2.66
C ASN A 311 -4.68 15.24 3.91
N PRO A 312 -4.62 14.67 5.13
CA PRO A 312 -4.52 15.46 6.35
C PRO A 312 -3.17 16.17 6.42
N PRO A 313 -3.09 17.33 7.11
CA PRO A 313 -1.85 18.04 7.28
C PRO A 313 -0.88 17.26 8.19
N SER A 314 0.42 17.30 7.89
CA SER A 314 1.43 16.76 8.82
C SER A 314 1.39 17.52 10.15
N ALA A 315 1.30 16.80 11.26
CA ALA A 315 1.28 17.37 12.60
C ALA A 315 2.56 18.16 12.94
N MET A 316 3.67 17.86 12.26
CA MET A 316 4.98 18.49 12.45
C MET A 316 5.20 19.71 11.54
N ALA A 317 4.31 20.00 10.60
CA ALA A 317 4.45 21.14 9.71
C ALA A 317 4.06 22.44 10.42
N SER A 318 5.03 23.09 11.06
CA SER A 318 4.82 24.45 11.60
C SER A 318 4.65 25.44 10.43
N GLY A 319 3.45 26.01 10.30
CA GLY A 319 3.12 27.04 9.30
C GLY A 319 2.69 26.51 7.93
N VAL A 320 1.61 27.10 7.39
CA VAL A 320 1.11 27.22 5.99
C VAL A 320 1.15 25.98 5.03
N MET A 321 1.83 24.87 5.31
CA MET A 321 1.78 23.62 4.56
C MET A 321 0.50 22.84 4.88
N LYS A 322 -0.65 23.45 4.57
CA LYS A 322 -1.98 22.85 4.77
C LYS A 322 -2.48 22.08 3.56
N ASN A 323 -1.84 22.25 2.40
CA ASN A 323 -2.29 21.65 1.15
C ASN A 323 -1.26 20.64 0.68
N TYR A 324 -1.61 19.37 0.76
CA TYR A 324 -0.89 18.27 0.13
C TYR A 324 -1.58 17.93 -1.20
N HIS A 325 -0.89 17.17 -2.05
CA HIS A 325 -1.52 16.57 -3.22
C HIS A 325 -2.78 15.79 -2.84
N THR A 326 -3.73 15.72 -3.76
CA THR A 326 -4.92 14.90 -3.58
C THR A 326 -4.60 13.42 -3.77
N SER A 327 -5.31 12.59 -3.03
CA SER A 327 -5.24 11.14 -3.12
C SER A 327 -6.39 10.60 -3.96
N ARG A 328 -6.19 9.40 -4.51
CA ARG A 328 -7.26 8.59 -5.08
C ARG A 328 -7.14 7.16 -4.61
N PHE A 329 -8.26 6.55 -4.26
CA PHE A 329 -8.33 5.15 -3.87
C PHE A 329 -8.71 4.28 -5.07
N LEU A 330 -8.02 3.16 -5.22
CA LEU A 330 -8.23 2.17 -6.27
C LEU A 330 -8.31 0.78 -5.64
N SER A 331 -9.37 0.06 -5.99
CA SER A 331 -9.55 -1.32 -5.55
C SER A 331 -9.72 -2.24 -6.76
N LEU A 332 -8.89 -3.29 -6.85
CA LEU A 332 -8.76 -4.13 -8.04
C LEU A 332 -9.18 -5.57 -7.80
N CYS A 333 -9.95 -6.12 -8.74
CA CYS A 333 -10.38 -7.52 -8.70
C CYS A 333 -9.21 -8.50 -8.92
N PRO A 334 -9.38 -9.78 -8.55
CA PRO A 334 -8.42 -10.82 -8.90
C PRO A 334 -8.23 -10.97 -10.41
N VAL A 335 -7.02 -11.36 -10.81
CA VAL A 335 -6.69 -11.79 -12.16
C VAL A 335 -7.58 -12.97 -12.55
N VAL A 336 -8.13 -12.89 -13.75
CA VAL A 336 -8.97 -13.93 -14.34
C VAL A 336 -8.58 -14.15 -15.79
N ASP A 337 -8.91 -15.32 -16.32
CA ASP A 337 -8.66 -15.67 -17.71
C ASP A 337 -9.36 -14.73 -18.69
N ALA A 338 -8.89 -14.72 -19.95
CA ALA A 338 -9.39 -13.81 -20.97
C ALA A 338 -10.88 -14.00 -21.32
N LYS A 339 -11.45 -15.21 -21.17
CA LYS A 339 -12.88 -15.46 -21.43
C LYS A 339 -13.71 -14.87 -20.30
N THR A 340 -13.31 -15.10 -19.05
CA THR A 340 -13.95 -14.53 -17.87
C THR A 340 -13.85 -13.01 -17.86
N GLN A 341 -12.70 -12.43 -18.25
CA GLN A 341 -12.54 -10.97 -18.38
C GLN A 341 -13.53 -10.37 -19.40
N LYS A 342 -13.72 -11.01 -20.55
CA LYS A 342 -14.67 -10.55 -21.58
C LYS A 342 -16.11 -10.57 -21.08
N LYS A 343 -16.48 -11.58 -20.29
CA LYS A 343 -17.81 -11.71 -19.68
C LYS A 343 -18.04 -10.64 -18.61
N ASN A 344 -17.05 -10.41 -17.74
CA ASN A 344 -17.20 -9.53 -16.59
C ASN A 344 -17.14 -8.04 -16.93
N GLY A 345 -16.53 -7.66 -18.05
CA GLY A 345 -16.45 -6.28 -18.48
C GLY A 345 -15.66 -5.37 -17.53
N LYS A 346 -16.07 -4.11 -17.41
CA LYS A 346 -15.34 -3.07 -16.64
C LYS A 346 -15.57 -3.14 -15.13
N THR A 347 -16.63 -3.80 -14.68
CA THR A 347 -17.01 -3.86 -13.26
C THR A 347 -16.10 -4.79 -12.45
N LYS A 348 -15.47 -5.78 -13.09
CA LYS A 348 -14.47 -6.66 -12.48
C LYS A 348 -13.08 -6.46 -13.09
N LYS A 349 -12.67 -5.19 -13.19
CA LYS A 349 -11.36 -4.80 -13.72
C LYS A 349 -10.26 -5.20 -12.71
N TYR A 350 -9.36 -6.07 -13.15
CA TYR A 350 -8.21 -6.51 -12.35
C TYR A 350 -6.91 -5.78 -12.66
N ILE A 351 -6.83 -5.01 -13.75
CA ILE A 351 -5.61 -4.29 -14.15
C ILE A 351 -5.93 -2.84 -14.52
N HIS A 352 -5.18 -1.89 -13.97
CA HIS A 352 -5.33 -0.45 -14.16
C HIS A 352 -4.01 0.16 -14.65
N ALA A 353 -4.11 1.13 -15.57
CA ALA A 353 -2.97 1.84 -16.12
C ALA A 353 -2.96 3.28 -15.62
N LEU A 354 -1.81 3.76 -15.15
CA LEU A 354 -1.58 5.14 -14.70
C LEU A 354 -0.39 5.75 -15.44
N GLY A 355 -0.43 7.07 -15.64
CA GLY A 355 0.75 7.85 -15.99
C GLY A 355 1.09 8.77 -14.84
N ILE A 356 2.18 8.49 -14.12
CA ILE A 356 2.58 9.17 -12.89
C ILE A 356 3.79 10.04 -13.19
N GLN A 357 3.65 11.35 -13.02
CA GLN A 357 4.82 12.21 -12.82
C GLN A 357 5.22 12.05 -11.35
N PRO A 358 6.46 11.66 -11.02
CA PRO A 358 6.86 11.44 -9.63
C PRO A 358 6.71 12.69 -8.76
N LEU A 359 6.27 12.50 -7.51
CA LEU A 359 6.01 13.60 -6.59
C LEU A 359 7.27 14.45 -6.33
N TRP A 360 8.43 13.83 -6.15
CA TRP A 360 9.70 14.53 -5.92
C TRP A 360 10.11 15.44 -7.09
N SER A 361 9.64 15.15 -8.31
CA SER A 361 9.91 15.93 -9.52
C SER A 361 8.95 17.10 -9.74
N MET A 362 7.90 17.20 -8.93
CA MET A 362 6.91 18.27 -9.02
C MET A 362 7.34 19.48 -8.23
N ASP A 363 7.14 20.67 -8.78
CA ASP A 363 7.16 21.87 -7.96
C ASP A 363 5.95 21.87 -7.02
N ARG A 364 6.09 22.60 -5.90
CA ARG A 364 5.08 22.66 -4.84
C ARG A 364 3.70 23.12 -5.33
N ILE A 365 3.64 24.05 -6.28
CA ILE A 365 2.38 24.58 -6.79
C ILE A 365 1.69 23.49 -7.61
N THR A 366 2.44 22.83 -8.49
CA THR A 366 1.90 21.73 -9.31
C THR A 366 1.44 20.55 -8.47
N ALA A 367 2.22 20.14 -7.46
CA ALA A 367 1.86 19.02 -6.58
C ALA A 367 0.53 19.25 -5.84
N THR A 368 0.26 20.50 -5.45
CA THR A 368 -0.91 20.86 -4.63
C THR A 368 -2.09 21.39 -5.46
N LYS A 369 -1.90 21.58 -6.77
CA LYS A 369 -2.92 22.09 -7.67
C LYS A 369 -4.03 21.05 -7.86
N ILE A 370 -5.21 21.38 -7.36
CA ILE A 370 -6.43 20.67 -7.71
C ILE A 370 -6.83 21.09 -9.12
N PRO A 371 -6.96 20.17 -10.10
CA PRO A 371 -7.38 20.52 -11.44
C PRO A 371 -8.79 21.12 -11.43
N GLU A 372 -9.02 22.14 -12.25
CA GLU A 372 -10.33 22.79 -12.38
C GLU A 372 -11.43 21.75 -12.67
N ASN A 373 -12.59 21.93 -12.05
CA ASN A 373 -13.74 21.01 -12.13
C ASN A 373 -13.53 19.63 -11.50
N THR A 374 -12.46 19.42 -10.75
CA THR A 374 -12.29 18.17 -10.00
C THR A 374 -12.96 18.25 -8.65
N VAL A 375 -13.91 17.35 -8.40
CA VAL A 375 -14.52 17.20 -7.07
C VAL A 375 -13.50 16.55 -6.15
N VAL A 376 -13.10 17.28 -5.12
CA VAL A 376 -12.25 16.80 -4.03
C VAL A 376 -13.08 16.77 -2.76
N VAL A 377 -13.08 15.62 -2.09
CA VAL A 377 -13.80 15.40 -0.83
C VAL A 377 -12.83 15.34 0.36
N PRO A 378 -13.31 15.45 1.61
CA PRO A 378 -12.48 15.26 2.79
C PRO A 378 -11.82 13.87 2.80
N CYS A 379 -10.69 13.77 3.51
CA CYS A 379 -10.02 12.50 3.73
C CYS A 379 -11.00 11.50 4.35
N PRO A 380 -11.15 10.27 3.81
CA PRO A 380 -11.94 9.24 4.47
C PRO A 380 -11.25 8.68 5.70
N TYR A 381 -9.99 9.08 5.93
CA TYR A 381 -9.13 8.53 6.95
C TYR A 381 -8.91 9.45 8.16
N THR A 382 -10.01 9.79 8.84
CA THR A 382 -10.00 10.69 9.99
C THR A 382 -10.61 10.01 11.21
N ASP A 383 -10.15 10.37 12.41
CA ASP A 383 -10.67 9.85 13.68
C ASP A 383 -12.20 9.90 13.82
N GLU A 384 -12.85 10.88 13.18
CA GLU A 384 -14.31 11.02 13.13
C GLU A 384 -15.03 9.86 12.40
N HIS A 385 -14.30 9.05 11.64
CA HIS A 385 -14.83 7.97 10.80
C HIS A 385 -14.43 6.56 11.28
N TYR A 386 -13.76 6.43 12.43
CA TYR A 386 -13.33 5.15 12.97
C TYR A 386 -13.94 4.86 14.34
N GLU A 387 -14.44 3.64 14.52
CA GLU A 387 -14.66 3.10 15.85
C GLU A 387 -13.33 2.53 16.35
N LYS A 388 -12.66 3.26 17.26
CA LYS A 388 -11.50 2.70 17.97
C LYS A 388 -12.01 1.56 18.84
N ASP A 389 -11.56 0.33 18.58
CA ASP A 389 -11.93 -0.91 19.30
C ASP A 389 -11.73 -0.89 20.84
N GLY A 390 -11.37 0.25 21.42
CA GLY A 390 -11.22 0.47 22.86
C GLY A 390 -12.47 0.94 23.60
N ASN A 391 -13.58 1.30 22.94
CA ASN A 391 -14.76 1.81 23.65
C ASN A 391 -15.76 0.70 24.07
N ARG A 392 -15.24 -0.40 24.61
CA ARG A 392 -15.97 -1.22 25.58
C ARG A 392 -15.57 -0.76 26.98
N ASN A 393 -16.26 0.25 27.51
CA ASN A 393 -16.95 0.16 28.81
C ASN A 393 -17.43 1.53 29.29
N GLY A 394 -18.43 1.48 30.18
CA GLY A 394 -19.14 2.64 30.69
C GLY A 394 -18.26 3.74 31.28
N SER A 395 -18.85 4.93 31.29
CA SER A 395 -18.64 5.99 32.29
C SER A 395 -17.26 6.01 32.95
N GLY A 396 -16.25 6.38 32.17
CA GLY A 396 -14.93 6.75 32.68
C GLY A 396 -14.51 8.04 32.01
N ASN A 397 -14.72 9.17 32.69
CA ASN A 397 -14.15 10.46 32.34
C ASN A 397 -12.63 10.32 32.21
N PHE A 398 -12.12 10.29 30.98
CA PHE A 398 -10.73 10.63 30.70
C PHE A 398 -10.73 11.87 29.79
N ALA A 399 -10.26 12.95 30.37
CA ALA A 399 -10.05 14.24 29.72
C ALA A 399 -9.04 14.06 28.58
N SER A 400 -9.53 14.16 27.36
CA SER A 400 -8.69 14.42 26.18
C SER A 400 -8.13 15.83 26.33
N GLY A 401 -6.80 15.94 26.31
CA GLY A 401 -6.07 17.20 26.37
C GLY A 401 -6.32 18.03 25.12
N THR A 402 -7.32 18.89 25.18
CA THR A 402 -7.55 19.95 24.21
C THR A 402 -6.42 20.97 24.34
N VAL A 403 -5.64 21.11 23.28
CA VAL A 403 -4.63 22.17 23.15
C VAL A 403 -5.38 23.50 23.07
N ALA A 404 -5.23 24.31 24.11
CA ALA A 404 -5.94 25.57 24.28
C ALA A 404 -5.53 26.59 23.21
N SER A 405 -6.50 26.99 22.38
CA SER A 405 -6.45 28.26 21.65
C SER A 405 -7.02 29.37 22.52
N GLY A 406 -6.26 30.47 22.60
CA GLY A 406 -6.83 31.82 22.60
C GLY A 406 -7.46 32.29 23.91
N MET A 407 -6.66 32.99 24.71
CA MET A 407 -7.11 33.98 25.68
C MET A 407 -8.15 34.92 25.05
N ASN A 408 -9.35 34.95 25.62
CA ASN A 408 -10.26 36.08 25.48
C ASN A 408 -10.75 36.45 26.88
N MET A 409 -10.08 37.42 27.51
CA MET A 409 -10.55 38.02 28.75
C MET A 409 -11.77 38.88 28.44
N ASN A 410 -12.95 38.40 28.79
CA ASN A 410 -14.13 39.24 28.87
C ASN A 410 -14.44 39.50 30.35
N THR A 411 -13.95 40.64 30.85
CA THR A 411 -14.32 41.21 32.14
C THR A 411 -15.77 41.67 32.09
N ASN A 412 -16.67 40.92 32.72
CA ASN A 412 -18.04 41.37 32.95
C ASN A 412 -18.14 41.92 34.40
N MET A 413 -17.94 43.23 34.55
CA MET A 413 -18.31 43.96 35.78
C MET A 413 -19.83 44.09 35.82
N ASN A 414 -20.45 43.38 36.76
CA ASN A 414 -21.85 43.57 37.11
C ASN A 414 -21.94 44.68 38.17
N MET A 415 -22.13 45.93 37.73
CA MET A 415 -22.62 47.01 38.59
C MET A 415 -24.14 47.02 38.52
N ASN A 416 -24.79 46.57 39.58
CA ASN A 416 -26.21 46.79 39.77
C ASN A 416 -26.40 48.02 40.66
N SER A 417 -26.83 49.12 40.05
CA SER A 417 -27.23 50.36 40.69
C SER A 417 -28.74 50.39 40.92
N SER A 418 -29.12 50.73 42.15
CA SER A 418 -30.29 51.54 42.51
C SER A 418 -31.71 50.96 42.33
N SER A 419 -32.39 50.76 43.46
CA SER A 419 -33.54 51.58 43.90
C SER A 419 -33.69 51.47 45.41
#